data_AF-A0A7S4W7U0-F1
#
_entry.id   AF-A0A7S4W7U0-F1
#
_cell.length_a   1.000
_cell.length_b   1.000
_cell.length_c   1.000
_cell.angle_alpha   90.00
_cell.angle_beta   90.00
_cell.angle_gamma   90.00
#
_symmetry.space_group_name_H-M   'P 1'
#
loop_
_entity.id
_entity.type
_entity.pdbx_description
1 polymer ?
#
loop_
_entity_poly.entity_id
_entity_poly.type
_entity_poly.pdbx_seq_one_letter_code
_entity_poly.pdbx_strand_id
1 'polypeptide(L)'
;DFTTVPNPIFYKLTEVRQLTATPNEESNNNGRNQVEKQNVNPTTIVGYIQIKSFNSIAPTKLKQAILDLKHQGSNAFGIDIQGNSGGAFQSAIQCAGLFLDNKVAVNVVGMTANDNT
;
A
#
# COMPACT_ATOMS: atom_id res chain seq x y z
N ASP A 1 -33.11 3.73 3.36
CA ASP A 1 -32.30 4.77 4.01
C ASP A 1 -30.83 4.37 3.90
N PHE A 2 -30.07 5.03 3.03
CA PHE A 2 -28.68 4.67 2.66
C PHE A 2 -27.65 5.56 3.38
N THR A 3 -28.04 6.23 4.46
CA THR A 3 -27.40 7.50 4.85
C THR A 3 -26.06 7.42 5.57
N THR A 4 -25.53 6.24 5.92
CA THR A 4 -24.14 6.15 6.44
C THR A 4 -23.48 4.82 6.12
N VAL A 5 -23.08 4.62 4.86
CA VAL A 5 -22.12 3.56 4.53
C VAL A 5 -20.80 3.88 5.27
N PRO A 6 -20.30 3.01 6.18
CA PRO A 6 -19.12 3.32 6.97
C PRO A 6 -17.90 3.49 6.06
N ASN A 7 -17.02 4.44 6.39
CA ASN A 7 -15.79 4.66 5.63
C ASN A 7 -14.89 3.42 5.74
N PRO A 8 -14.62 2.72 4.62
CA PRO A 8 -13.83 1.49 4.66
C PRO A 8 -12.32 1.74 4.62
N ILE A 9 -11.87 2.97 4.37
CA ILE A 9 -10.45 3.31 4.15
C ILE A 9 -9.92 4.22 5.26
N PHE A 10 -8.84 3.79 5.88
CA PHE A 10 -8.04 4.58 6.83
C PHE A 10 -6.62 4.70 6.30
N TYR A 11 -5.99 5.87 6.41
CA TYR A 11 -4.66 6.07 5.85
C TYR A 11 -3.84 7.09 6.62
N LYS A 12 -2.52 6.97 6.54
CA LYS A 12 -1.54 7.88 7.15
C LYS A 12 -0.21 7.84 6.40
N LEU A 13 0.57 8.91 6.53
CA LEU A 13 1.96 8.95 6.09
C LEU A 13 2.87 8.34 7.16
N THR A 14 3.92 7.63 6.77
CA THR A 14 4.90 7.02 7.70
C THR A 14 6.29 7.05 7.09
N GLU A 15 7.30 7.50 7.85
CA GLU A 15 8.70 7.41 7.44
C GLU A 15 9.28 6.05 7.81
N VAL A 16 9.92 5.38 6.85
CA VAL A 16 10.73 4.18 7.12
C VAL A 16 12.20 4.57 7.04
N ARG A 17 12.90 4.45 8.16
CA ARG A 17 14.35 4.68 8.25
C ARG A 17 15.08 3.36 8.12
N GLN A 18 15.98 3.26 7.16
CA GLN A 18 16.89 2.12 7.07
C GLN A 18 17.89 2.22 8.22
N LEU A 19 17.95 1.17 9.06
CA LEU A 19 18.99 1.03 10.07
C LEU A 19 20.32 0.83 9.33
N THR A 20 21.20 1.83 9.37
CA THR A 20 22.59 1.64 8.93
C THR A 20 23.26 0.71 9.94
N ALA A 21 23.85 -0.40 9.46
CA ALA A 21 24.69 -1.23 10.31
C ALA A 21 25.77 -0.35 10.96
N THR A 22 25.94 -0.46 12.27
CA THR A 22 27.07 0.18 12.97
C THR A 22 28.35 -0.37 12.34
N PRO A 23 29.29 0.47 11.86
CA PRO A 23 30.58 -0.03 11.43
C PRO A 23 31.22 -0.74 12.61
N ASN A 24 31.50 -2.04 12.44
CA ASN A 24 32.26 -2.79 13.42
C ASN A 24 33.61 -2.09 13.54
N GLU A 25 33.97 -1.59 14.73
CA GLU A 25 35.26 -0.95 14.96
C GLU A 25 36.39 -1.98 14.79
N GLU A 26 36.87 -2.17 13.56
CA GLU A 26 38.20 -2.72 13.33
C GLU A 26 39.21 -1.60 13.58
N SER A 27 39.97 -1.75 14.66
CA SER A 27 41.04 -0.83 15.07
C SER A 27 42.04 -0.64 13.93
N ASN A 28 41.92 0.48 13.19
CA ASN A 28 42.91 0.91 12.20
C ASN A 28 43.70 2.10 12.74
N ASN A 29 44.83 1.79 13.37
CA ASN A 29 45.88 2.76 13.63
C ASN A 29 46.51 3.19 12.31
N ASN A 30 45.97 4.18 11.60
CA ASN A 30 46.71 5.04 10.64
C ASN A 30 45.89 6.23 10.08
N GLY A 31 45.78 7.29 10.89
CA GLY A 31 46.15 8.68 10.54
C GLY A 31 45.77 9.34 9.20
N ARG A 32 44.67 8.99 8.52
CA ARG A 32 44.15 9.81 7.42
C ARG A 32 42.67 10.07 7.61
N ASN A 33 42.31 11.35 7.74
CA ASN A 33 40.93 11.85 7.75
C ASN A 33 40.24 11.51 6.43
N GLN A 34 39.71 10.30 6.33
CA GLN A 34 38.67 9.99 5.36
C GLN A 34 37.39 10.55 5.96
N VAL A 35 36.93 11.69 5.44
CA VAL A 35 35.59 12.19 5.75
C VAL A 35 34.63 11.18 5.12
N GLU A 36 34.18 10.21 5.92
CA GLU A 36 33.12 9.29 5.53
C GLU A 36 31.92 10.15 5.14
N LYS A 37 31.67 10.27 3.84
CA LYS A 37 30.40 10.78 3.35
C LYS A 37 29.36 9.81 3.87
N GLN A 38 28.62 10.20 4.92
CA GLN A 38 27.52 9.38 5.41
C GLN A 38 26.66 9.03 4.19
N ASN A 39 26.58 7.74 3.86
CA ASN A 39 25.62 7.23 2.90
C ASN A 39 24.24 7.46 3.52
N VAL A 40 23.68 8.66 3.31
CA VAL A 40 22.30 8.95 3.69
C VAL A 40 21.43 8.13 2.75
N ASN A 41 20.97 6.97 3.23
CA ASN A 41 19.94 6.22 2.54
C ASN A 41 18.74 7.16 2.36
N PRO A 42 18.20 7.31 1.13
CA PRO A 42 17.04 8.18 0.92
C PRO A 42 15.90 7.71 1.80
N THR A 43 15.35 8.63 2.62
CA THR A 43 14.19 8.33 3.48
C THR A 43 13.04 7.89 2.59
N THR A 44 12.54 6.67 2.83
CA THR A 44 11.34 6.19 2.14
C THR A 44 10.12 6.68 2.92
N ILE A 45 9.25 7.43 2.25
CA ILE A 45 8.01 7.94 2.83
C ILE A 45 6.89 7.02 2.33
N VAL A 46 6.39 6.18 3.22
CA VAL A 46 5.38 5.17 2.92
C VAL A 46 3.99 5.71 3.27
N GLY A 47 3.09 5.71 2.30
CA GLY A 47 1.67 5.87 2.53
C GLY A 47 1.06 4.55 3.02
N TYR A 48 0.64 4.50 4.27
CA TYR A 48 -0.06 3.33 4.82
C TYR A 48 -1.56 3.47 4.58
N ILE A 49 -2.19 2.45 4.01
CA ILE A 49 -3.63 2.41 3.76
C ILE A 49 -4.19 1.10 4.28
N GLN A 50 -5.20 1.17 5.13
CA GLN A 50 -5.96 0.03 5.60
C GLN A 50 -7.34 -0.01 4.94
N ILE A 51 -7.69 -1.19 4.40
CA ILE A 51 -9.00 -1.45 3.79
C ILE A 51 -9.79 -2.36 4.74
N LYS A 52 -10.81 -1.83 5.42
CA LYS A 52 -11.65 -2.58 6.37
C LYS A 52 -12.80 -3.36 5.73
N SER A 53 -13.26 -2.96 4.54
CA SER A 53 -14.31 -3.66 3.80
C SER A 53 -14.30 -3.26 2.32
N PHE A 54 -14.67 -4.18 1.43
CA PHE A 54 -14.92 -3.89 0.01
C PHE A 54 -16.38 -3.49 -0.23
N ASN A 55 -16.85 -2.45 0.47
CA ASN A 55 -18.20 -1.90 0.25
C ASN A 55 -18.26 -0.99 -0.99
N SER A 56 -19.45 -0.50 -1.32
CA SER A 56 -19.71 0.27 -2.54
C SER A 56 -18.89 1.56 -2.68
N ILE A 57 -18.41 2.15 -1.57
CA ILE A 57 -17.64 3.39 -1.60
C ILE A 57 -16.12 3.15 -1.50
N ALA A 58 -15.68 1.92 -1.25
CA ALA A 58 -14.27 1.58 -1.06
C ALA A 58 -13.36 1.99 -2.23
N PRO A 59 -13.72 1.77 -3.50
CA PRO A 59 -12.86 2.16 -4.63
C PRO A 59 -12.61 3.66 -4.69
N THR A 60 -13.67 4.46 -4.51
CA THR A 60 -13.58 5.92 -4.53
C THR A 60 -12.77 6.44 -3.36
N LYS A 61 -13.01 5.92 -2.14
CA LYS A 61 -12.24 6.32 -0.94
C LYS A 61 -10.78 5.91 -1.04
N LEU A 62 -10.49 4.75 -1.62
CA LEU A 62 -9.12 4.27 -1.81
C LEU A 62 -8.37 5.15 -2.81
N LYS A 63 -9.00 5.48 -3.94
CA LYS A 63 -8.43 6.42 -4.92
C LYS A 63 -8.10 7.77 -4.28
N GLN A 64 -9.00 8.31 -3.46
CA GLN A 64 -8.76 9.57 -2.76
C GLN A 64 -7.57 9.46 -1.79
N ALA A 65 -7.52 8.41 -0.97
CA ALA A 65 -6.42 8.18 -0.04
C ALA A 65 -5.05 8.08 -0.73
N ILE A 66 -4.98 7.38 -1.88
CA ILE A 66 -3.75 7.27 -2.68
C ILE A 66 -3.32 8.66 -3.17
N LEU A 67 -4.25 9.46 -3.73
CA LEU A 67 -3.93 10.80 -4.23
C LEU A 67 -3.45 11.72 -3.10
N ASP A 68 -4.15 11.71 -1.96
CA ASP A 68 -3.78 12.52 -0.80
C ASP A 68 -2.38 12.18 -0.29
N LEU A 69 -2.07 10.89 -0.16
CA LEU A 69 -0.74 10.43 0.27
C LEU A 69 0.35 10.76 -0.76
N LYS A 70 0.06 10.68 -2.06
CA LYS A 70 1.01 11.13 -3.10
C LYS A 70 1.29 12.62 -2.97
N HIS A 71 0.26 13.44 -2.76
CA HIS A 71 0.40 14.89 -2.56
C HIS A 71 1.19 15.23 -1.29
N GLN A 72 1.09 14.39 -0.26
CA GLN A 72 1.88 14.50 0.97
C GLN A 72 3.34 14.00 0.83
N GLY A 73 3.76 13.53 -0.34
CA GLY A 73 5.14 13.13 -0.63
C GLY A 73 5.44 11.64 -0.44
N SER A 74 4.42 10.78 -0.30
CA SER A 74 4.67 9.34 -0.30
C SER A 74 5.26 8.87 -1.63
N ASN A 75 6.27 8.01 -1.56
CA ASN A 75 6.92 7.37 -2.71
C ASN A 75 6.79 5.84 -2.70
N ALA A 76 6.13 5.28 -1.68
CA ALA A 76 5.77 3.88 -1.57
C ALA A 76 4.43 3.73 -0.84
N PHE A 77 3.77 2.58 -1.00
CA PHE A 77 2.49 2.29 -0.34
C PHE A 77 2.54 0.96 0.40
N GLY A 78 2.02 0.94 1.62
CA GLY A 78 1.73 -0.29 2.37
C GLY A 78 0.22 -0.47 2.45
N ILE A 79 -0.29 -1.60 1.93
CA ILE A 79 -1.73 -1.91 1.96
C ILE A 79 -1.98 -2.97 3.02
N ASP A 80 -2.79 -2.63 4.02
CA ASP A 80 -3.23 -3.52 5.08
C ASP A 80 -4.67 -3.97 4.86
N ILE A 81 -4.83 -5.27 4.66
CA ILE A 81 -6.12 -5.94 4.48
C ILE A 81 -6.53 -6.75 5.73
N GLN A 82 -5.79 -6.64 6.84
CA GLN A 82 -6.11 -7.38 8.05
C GLN A 82 -7.39 -6.85 8.71
N GLY A 83 -8.24 -7.79 9.15
CA GLY A 83 -9.57 -7.48 9.68
C GLY A 83 -10.56 -7.02 8.62
N ASN A 84 -10.28 -7.23 7.33
CA ASN A 84 -11.25 -7.07 6.25
C ASN A 84 -12.07 -8.37 6.10
N SER A 85 -13.37 -8.33 6.40
CA SER A 85 -14.27 -9.50 6.25
C SER A 85 -14.71 -9.76 4.81
N GLY A 86 -14.27 -8.94 3.85
CA GLY A 86 -14.67 -8.98 2.46
C GLY A 86 -15.68 -7.88 2.10
N GLY A 87 -16.60 -8.23 1.19
CA GLY A 87 -17.59 -7.29 0.66
C GLY A 87 -17.95 -7.64 -0.79
N ALA A 88 -18.33 -6.62 -1.56
CA ALA A 88 -18.66 -6.78 -2.96
C ALA A 88 -17.41 -7.14 -3.77
N PHE A 89 -17.44 -8.28 -4.45
CA PHE A 89 -16.37 -8.74 -5.34
C PHE A 89 -15.98 -7.65 -6.35
N GLN A 90 -16.96 -7.03 -6.99
CA GLN A 90 -16.73 -5.96 -7.96
C GLN A 90 -15.96 -4.78 -7.36
N SER A 91 -16.26 -4.40 -6.11
CA SER A 91 -15.53 -3.34 -5.41
C SER A 91 -14.09 -3.74 -5.13
N ALA A 92 -13.83 -5.00 -4.78
CA ALA A 92 -12.46 -5.51 -4.63
C ALA A 92 -11.67 -5.44 -5.95
N ILE A 93 -12.31 -5.83 -7.07
CA ILE A 93 -11.70 -5.73 -8.40
C ILE A 93 -11.40 -4.29 -8.79
N GLN A 94 -12.33 -3.37 -8.52
CA GLN A 94 -12.12 -1.94 -8.77
C GLN A 94 -10.98 -1.36 -7.91
N CYS A 95 -10.90 -1.75 -6.63
CA CYS A 95 -9.78 -1.37 -5.77
C CYS A 95 -8.43 -1.90 -6.29
N ALA A 96 -8.37 -3.17 -6.70
CA ALA A 96 -7.16 -3.76 -7.27
C ALA A 96 -6.75 -3.07 -8.58
N GLY A 97 -7.74 -2.71 -9.41
CA GLY A 97 -7.52 -2.00 -10.67
C GLY A 97 -6.85 -0.63 -10.53
N LEU A 98 -6.84 -0.02 -9.33
CA LEU A 98 -6.11 1.23 -9.09
C LEU A 98 -4.58 1.06 -9.08
N PHE A 99 -4.09 -0.17 -8.95
CA PHE A 99 -2.66 -0.49 -8.88
C PHE A 99 -2.13 -1.25 -10.10
N LEU A 100 -3.01 -1.64 -11.03
CA LEU A 100 -2.66 -2.46 -12.18
C LEU A 100 -2.59 -1.59 -13.44
N ASP A 101 -1.44 -1.56 -14.09
CA ASP A 101 -1.25 -0.89 -15.37
C ASP A 101 -1.95 -1.69 -16.49
N ASN A 102 -3.21 -1.36 -16.81
CA ASN A 102 -3.98 -1.85 -17.97
C ASN A 102 -3.90 -3.36 -18.27
N LYS A 103 -3.62 -4.22 -17.28
CA LYS A 103 -3.68 -5.67 -17.41
C LYS A 103 -4.94 -6.17 -16.70
N VAL A 104 -5.75 -6.92 -17.44
CA VAL A 104 -7.02 -7.51 -17.01
C VAL A 104 -6.87 -8.11 -15.62
N ALA A 105 -7.54 -7.51 -14.64
CA ALA A 105 -7.38 -7.87 -13.23
C ALA A 105 -8.08 -9.19 -12.85
N VAL A 106 -8.89 -9.79 -13.72
CA VAL A 106 -9.67 -11.00 -13.37
C VAL A 106 -10.17 -11.77 -14.59
N ASN A 107 -10.12 -13.10 -14.49
CA ASN A 107 -10.94 -14.02 -15.26
C ASN A 107 -11.92 -14.70 -14.30
N VAL A 108 -13.22 -14.43 -14.43
CA VAL A 108 -14.26 -15.11 -13.64
C VAL A 108 -14.70 -16.33 -14.42
N VAL A 109 -14.16 -17.51 -14.09
CA VAL A 109 -14.71 -18.77 -14.59
C VAL A 109 -15.87 -19.15 -13.66
N GLY A 110 -17.09 -18.79 -14.06
CA GLY A 110 -18.27 -19.40 -13.47
C GLY A 110 -18.31 -20.87 -13.88
N MET A 111 -18.60 -21.78 -12.94
CA MET A 111 -19.17 -23.07 -13.30
C MET A 111 -20.55 -22.76 -13.89
N THR A 112 -20.65 -22.73 -15.22
CA THR A 112 -21.95 -22.80 -15.88
C THR A 112 -22.60 -24.07 -15.37
N ALA A 113 -23.77 -23.95 -14.76
CA ALA A 113 -24.58 -25.10 -14.41
C ALA A 113 -24.70 -25.96 -15.67
N ASN A 114 -24.13 -27.15 -15.59
CA ASN A 114 -24.29 -28.20 -16.57
C ASN A 114 -25.78 -28.45 -16.70
N ASP A 115 -26.36 -27.90 -17.77
CA ASP A 115 -27.64 -28.28 -18.33
C ASP A 115 -27.71 -29.81 -18.37
N ASN A 116 -28.52 -30.38 -17.49
CA ASN A 116 -29.04 -31.72 -17.67
C ASN A 116 -30.42 -31.82 -17.01
N THR A 117 -31.42 -31.31 -17.73
CA THR A 117 -32.81 -31.81 -17.77
C THR A 117 -33.40 -31.45 -19.11
#